data_AF-A0A183B7Q6-F1
#
_entry.id   AF-A0A183B7Q6-F1
#
_cell.length_a   1.000
_cell.length_b   1.000
_cell.length_c   1.000
_cell.angle_alpha   90.00
_cell.angle_beta   90.00
_cell.angle_gamma   90.00
#
_symmetry.space_group_name_H-M   'P 1'
#
loop_
_entity.id
_entity.type
_entity.pdbx_description
1 polymer ?
#
loop_
_entity_poly.entity_id
_entity_poly.type
_entity_poly.pdbx_seq_one_letter_code
_entity_poly.pdbx_strand_id
1 'polypeptide(L)'
;MGRSNCPTWGKTCDKCKKRNHFAAKCFGEKKSTLERHVRAADRVNGVQLPAKRKGIFAKMLVNGEEVTFQLDSGASVNIMPRNCVPDTKLDPTQTRLFICSSRLKDTEYYLKKYAAVFDGKLGKLPGTVTIHINDAAEPVVLPIRLIPLAVGEEFSRKVNNLITKGVLDKVHEPTDWVTQVVVGTKSLEN
;
A
#
# COMPACT_ATOMS: atom_id res chain seq x y z
N MET A 1 52.23 -29.35 -30.51
CA MET A 1 52.15 -28.94 -29.09
C MET A 1 50.76 -29.27 -28.58
N GLY A 2 50.64 -30.18 -27.61
CA GLY A 2 49.37 -30.72 -27.14
C GLY A 2 48.60 -29.78 -26.22
N ARG A 3 47.29 -30.05 -26.07
CA ARG A 3 46.36 -29.33 -25.16
C ARG A 3 46.86 -29.25 -23.71
N SER A 4 47.79 -30.11 -23.31
CA SER A 4 48.42 -30.18 -21.97
C SER A 4 49.41 -29.06 -21.66
N ASN A 5 49.97 -28.35 -22.65
CA ASN A 5 50.95 -27.29 -22.42
C ASN A 5 50.35 -25.87 -22.45
N CYS A 6 49.03 -25.76 -22.60
CA CYS A 6 48.36 -24.48 -22.68
C CYS A 6 48.03 -23.95 -21.26
N PRO A 7 48.57 -22.79 -20.82
CA PRO A 7 48.39 -22.26 -19.46
C PRO A 7 46.94 -21.96 -19.05
N THR A 8 46.04 -21.91 -20.02
CA THR A 8 44.62 -21.62 -19.85
C THR A 8 43.73 -22.83 -19.99
N TRP A 9 44.29 -24.00 -20.39
CA TRP A 9 43.50 -25.20 -20.61
C TRP A 9 42.80 -25.63 -19.31
N GLY A 10 41.47 -25.73 -19.37
CA GLY A 10 40.62 -26.04 -18.22
C GLY A 10 40.18 -24.83 -17.37
N LYS A 11 40.79 -23.65 -17.55
CA LYS A 11 40.39 -22.44 -16.80
C LYS A 11 39.17 -21.76 -17.44
N THR A 12 38.34 -21.14 -16.61
CA THR A 12 37.14 -20.39 -17.06
C THR A 12 37.43 -18.89 -17.01
N CYS A 13 37.11 -18.17 -18.09
CA CYS A 13 37.35 -16.73 -18.20
C CYS A 13 36.32 -15.92 -17.39
N ASP A 14 36.78 -14.96 -16.58
CA ASP A 14 35.89 -14.13 -15.78
C ASP A 14 35.04 -13.14 -16.58
N LYS A 15 35.48 -12.74 -17.78
CA LYS A 15 34.79 -11.77 -18.64
C LYS A 15 33.60 -12.38 -19.38
N CYS A 16 33.74 -13.58 -19.96
CA CYS A 16 32.68 -14.21 -20.78
C CYS A 16 32.20 -15.57 -20.26
N LYS A 17 32.80 -16.08 -19.18
CA LYS A 17 32.50 -17.39 -18.57
C LYS A 17 32.70 -18.62 -19.48
N LYS A 18 33.41 -18.47 -20.61
CA LYS A 18 33.86 -19.59 -21.47
C LYS A 18 35.26 -20.08 -21.06
N ARG A 19 35.61 -21.33 -21.40
CA ARG A 19 36.88 -21.97 -20.98
C ARG A 19 38.06 -21.66 -21.92
N ASN A 20 39.26 -22.02 -21.48
CA ASN A 20 40.49 -22.12 -22.28
C ASN A 20 41.14 -20.81 -22.75
N HIS A 21 40.89 -19.67 -22.08
CA HIS A 21 41.59 -18.40 -22.35
C HIS A 21 41.64 -17.50 -21.11
N PHE A 22 42.53 -16.51 -21.10
CA PHE A 22 42.60 -15.48 -20.05
C PHE A 22 41.60 -14.34 -20.30
N ALA A 23 41.06 -13.76 -19.23
CA ALA A 23 40.16 -12.60 -19.33
C ALA A 23 40.77 -11.42 -20.08
N ALA A 24 42.08 -11.20 -19.91
CA ALA A 24 42.84 -10.16 -20.62
C ALA A 24 42.87 -10.34 -22.16
N LYS A 25 42.69 -11.57 -22.65
CA LYS A 25 42.68 -11.92 -24.09
C LYS A 25 41.30 -12.40 -24.56
N CYS A 26 40.25 -12.02 -23.83
CA CYS A 26 38.89 -12.41 -24.14
C CYS A 26 38.26 -11.50 -25.20
N PHE A 27 37.97 -12.09 -26.36
CA PHE A 27 37.23 -11.48 -27.46
C PHE A 27 35.71 -11.53 -27.28
N GLY A 28 35.20 -12.19 -26.23
CA GLY A 28 33.78 -12.20 -25.91
C GLY A 28 33.30 -10.86 -25.35
N GLU A 29 32.13 -10.41 -25.82
CA GLU A 29 31.40 -9.27 -25.25
C GLU A 29 30.97 -9.58 -23.81
N LYS A 30 30.95 -8.56 -22.95
CA LYS A 30 30.32 -8.69 -21.62
C LYS A 30 28.84 -8.99 -21.87
N LYS A 31 28.32 -10.10 -21.36
CA LYS A 31 26.87 -10.18 -21.12
C LYS A 31 26.57 -9.10 -20.08
N SER A 32 26.01 -7.97 -20.52
CA SER A 32 25.33 -7.09 -19.59
C SER A 32 24.28 -7.96 -18.90
N THR A 33 24.30 -7.99 -17.58
CA THR A 33 23.10 -8.34 -16.84
C THR A 33 22.04 -7.40 -17.41
N LEU A 34 21.01 -7.95 -18.04
CA LEU A 34 19.90 -7.17 -18.55
C LEU A 34 19.26 -6.52 -17.31
N GLU A 35 19.72 -5.33 -16.95
CA GLU A 35 19.01 -4.44 -16.05
C GLU A 35 17.74 -4.07 -16.79
N ARG A 36 16.68 -4.83 -16.50
CA ARG A 36 15.33 -4.47 -16.84
C ARG A 36 15.10 -3.09 -16.26
N HIS A 37 15.18 -2.06 -17.10
CA HIS A 37 14.84 -0.70 -16.77
C HIS A 37 13.38 -0.68 -16.30
N VAL A 38 13.17 -0.76 -14.98
CA VAL A 38 11.93 -0.29 -14.38
C VAL A 38 12.12 1.21 -14.23
N ARG A 39 11.43 1.97 -15.10
CA ARG A 39 11.36 3.43 -14.94
C ARG A 39 10.59 3.76 -13.65
N ALA A 40 11.07 4.81 -12.99
CA ALA A 40 10.60 5.45 -11.76
C ALA A 40 11.07 4.81 -10.44
N ALA A 41 12.29 5.13 -10.03
CA ALA A 41 12.60 5.30 -8.61
C ALA A 41 12.75 6.81 -8.37
N ASP A 42 11.70 7.45 -7.86
CA ASP A 42 11.81 8.80 -7.32
C ASP A 42 12.83 8.79 -6.18
N ARG A 43 13.82 9.67 -6.27
CA ARG A 43 14.84 9.81 -5.22
C ARG A 43 14.22 10.58 -4.04
N VAL A 44 13.75 9.85 -3.03
CA VAL A 44 13.24 10.45 -1.79
C VAL A 44 14.40 10.80 -0.86
N ASN A 45 14.51 12.08 -0.47
CA ASN A 45 15.43 12.52 0.57
C ASN A 45 14.71 12.45 1.92
N GLY A 46 15.21 11.63 2.85
CA GLY A 46 14.68 11.54 4.21
C GLY A 46 15.38 12.48 5.19
N VAL A 47 14.71 12.87 6.26
CA VAL A 47 15.31 13.54 7.43
C VAL A 47 15.47 12.49 8.53
N GLN A 48 16.68 12.32 9.07
CA GLN A 48 16.94 11.35 10.14
C GLN A 48 16.78 12.03 11.51
N LEU A 49 15.78 11.62 12.29
CA LEU A 49 15.78 11.85 13.74
C LEU A 49 16.60 10.74 14.43
N PRO A 50 17.38 11.04 15.49
CA PRO A 50 18.29 10.08 16.10
C PRO A 50 17.53 9.07 16.97
N ALA A 51 17.07 7.96 16.38
CA ALA A 51 16.82 6.68 17.09
C ALA A 51 16.44 5.57 16.10
N LYS A 52 17.11 4.42 16.16
CA LYS A 52 16.55 3.15 15.65
C LYS A 52 15.36 2.79 16.53
N ARG A 53 14.14 3.13 16.10
CA ARG A 53 12.93 2.80 16.87
C ARG A 53 12.65 1.30 16.73
N LYS A 54 12.39 0.62 17.85
CA LYS A 54 11.79 -0.72 17.85
C LYS A 54 10.42 -0.65 17.18
N GLY A 55 10.03 -1.68 16.42
CA GLY A 55 8.71 -1.75 15.80
C GLY A 55 7.61 -1.50 16.83
N ILE A 56 6.54 -0.80 16.43
CA ILE A 56 5.39 -0.55 17.30
C ILE A 56 4.46 -1.75 17.18
N PHE A 57 4.08 -2.34 18.32
CA PHE A 57 3.18 -3.49 18.38
C PHE A 57 1.99 -3.16 19.28
N ALA A 58 0.83 -3.71 18.94
CA ALA A 58 -0.39 -3.63 19.75
C ALA A 58 -0.96 -5.04 19.95
N LYS A 59 -1.39 -5.33 21.18
CA LYS A 59 -2.12 -6.55 21.50
C LYS A 59 -3.61 -6.30 21.28
N MET A 60 -4.26 -7.18 20.54
CA MET A 60 -5.69 -7.08 20.22
C MET A 60 -6.34 -8.44 20.49
N LEU A 61 -7.57 -8.42 20.99
CA LEU A 61 -8.39 -9.63 21.10
C LEU A 61 -8.99 -9.98 19.73
N VAL A 62 -8.68 -11.15 19.22
CA VAL A 62 -9.28 -11.72 18.01
C VAL A 62 -9.88 -13.07 18.38
N ASN A 63 -11.20 -13.19 18.27
CA ASN A 63 -11.95 -14.39 18.68
C ASN A 63 -11.73 -14.82 20.14
N GLY A 64 -11.53 -13.86 21.04
CA GLY A 64 -11.28 -14.13 22.47
C GLY A 64 -9.83 -14.52 22.79
N GLU A 65 -8.96 -14.61 21.79
CA GLU A 65 -7.52 -14.85 21.97
C GLU A 65 -6.73 -13.55 21.78
N GLU A 66 -5.74 -13.33 22.65
CA GLU A 66 -4.85 -12.17 22.57
C GLU A 66 -3.80 -12.41 21.47
N VAL A 67 -3.84 -11.58 20.44
CA VAL A 67 -2.90 -11.63 19.30
C VAL A 67 -2.08 -10.34 19.26
N THR A 68 -0.76 -10.46 19.11
CA THR A 68 0.14 -9.31 18.97
C THR A 68 0.28 -8.94 17.50
N PHE A 69 -0.21 -7.75 17.15
CA PHE A 69 -0.10 -7.18 15.82
C PHE A 69 1.05 -6.18 15.77
N GLN A 70 1.83 -6.24 14.69
CA GLN A 70 2.70 -5.13 14.32
C GLN A 70 1.82 -4.03 13.71
N LEU A 71 1.93 -2.80 14.22
CA LEU A 71 1.28 -1.64 13.63
C LEU A 71 2.07 -1.23 12.39
N ASP A 72 1.73 -1.84 11.25
CA ASP A 72 2.38 -1.60 9.96
C ASP A 72 1.61 -0.55 9.16
N SER A 73 2.01 0.72 9.27
CA SER A 73 1.50 1.80 8.41
C SER A 73 2.15 1.81 7.02
N GLY A 74 2.90 0.76 6.64
CA GLY A 74 3.57 0.65 5.35
C GLY A 74 4.83 1.51 5.20
N ALA A 75 5.16 2.34 6.21
CA ALA A 75 6.43 3.05 6.31
C ALA A 75 6.65 3.55 7.75
N SER A 76 7.85 3.35 8.30
CA SER A 76 8.29 4.01 9.55
C SER A 76 8.62 5.51 9.36
N VAL A 77 8.31 6.06 8.18
CA VAL A 77 8.64 7.40 7.72
C VAL A 77 7.46 8.00 6.97
N ASN A 78 7.17 9.28 7.21
CA ASN A 78 6.17 10.03 6.46
C ASN A 78 6.81 10.60 5.18
N ILE A 79 6.16 10.42 4.03
CA ILE A 79 6.57 11.05 2.77
C ILE A 79 5.84 12.39 2.67
N MET A 80 6.58 13.50 2.68
CA MET A 80 6.03 14.83 2.37
C MET A 80 6.61 15.36 1.06
N PRO A 81 5.77 15.87 0.14
CA PRO A 81 6.20 16.59 -1.05
C PRO A 81 7.09 17.81 -0.70
N ARG A 82 8.07 18.13 -1.57
CA ARG A 82 9.01 19.25 -1.34
C ARG A 82 8.30 20.60 -1.21
N ASN A 83 7.21 20.82 -1.93
CA ASN A 83 6.42 22.06 -1.85
C ASN A 83 5.70 22.23 -0.50
N CYS A 84 5.62 21.20 0.35
CA CYS A 84 5.07 21.29 1.70
C CYS A 84 6.11 21.64 2.77
N VAL A 85 7.41 21.71 2.41
CA VAL A 85 8.50 22.00 3.35
C VAL A 85 9.17 23.32 2.93
N PRO A 86 8.76 24.47 3.51
CA PRO A 86 9.31 25.77 3.12
C PRO A 86 10.81 25.86 3.44
N ASP A 87 11.60 26.23 2.43
CA ASP A 87 13.03 26.60 2.39
C ASP A 87 13.95 26.01 3.46
N THR A 88 13.73 24.73 3.79
CA THR A 88 14.59 24.00 4.71
C THR A 88 15.70 23.33 3.91
N LYS A 89 16.95 23.57 4.31
CA LYS A 89 18.11 22.90 3.71
C LYS A 89 18.08 21.41 4.07
N LEU A 90 17.75 20.57 3.09
CA LEU A 90 17.68 19.12 3.26
C LEU A 90 19.01 18.48 2.89
N ASP A 91 19.69 17.86 3.85
CA ASP A 91 20.85 17.03 3.57
C ASP A 91 20.41 15.64 3.05
N PRO A 92 21.12 15.05 2.08
CA PRO A 92 20.83 13.70 1.60
C PRO A 92 20.94 12.68 2.75
N THR A 93 19.88 11.90 2.98
CA THR A 93 19.95 10.80 3.93
C THR A 93 20.83 9.66 3.43
N GLN A 94 21.56 9.03 4.35
CA GLN A 94 22.24 7.75 4.09
C GLN A 94 21.25 6.57 4.12
N THR A 95 20.06 6.76 4.67
CA THR A 95 19.01 5.74 4.77
C THR A 95 18.29 5.62 3.43
N ARG A 96 18.61 4.57 2.68
CA ARG A 96 17.83 4.17 1.51
C ARG A 96 16.65 3.32 1.95
N LEU A 97 15.44 3.78 1.66
CA LEU A 97 14.26 2.94 1.73
C LEU A 97 14.34 1.93 0.60
N PHE A 98 14.74 0.72 0.95
CA PHE A 98 14.49 -0.42 0.09
C PHE A 98 13.07 -0.86 0.38
N ILE A 99 12.13 -0.51 -0.51
CA ILE A 99 10.92 -1.35 -0.65
C ILE A 99 11.46 -2.76 -0.82
N CYS A 100 11.03 -3.69 0.03
CA CYS A 100 11.57 -5.05 0.14
C CYS A 100 11.38 -5.82 -1.19
N SER A 101 12.14 -5.50 -2.23
CA SER A 101 11.91 -5.99 -3.59
C SER A 101 12.65 -7.30 -3.87
N SER A 102 13.54 -7.72 -2.98
CA SER A 102 14.32 -8.95 -3.17
C SER A 102 13.50 -10.23 -3.06
N ARG A 103 12.26 -10.15 -2.56
CA ARG A 103 11.30 -11.28 -2.52
C ARG A 103 9.87 -10.93 -2.94
N LEU A 104 9.58 -9.67 -3.30
CA LEU A 104 8.27 -9.34 -3.82
C LEU A 104 8.20 -9.80 -5.27
N LYS A 105 7.29 -10.73 -5.52
CA LYS A 105 6.88 -11.06 -6.88
C LYS A 105 6.17 -9.84 -7.50
N ASP A 106 6.00 -9.84 -8.81
CA ASP A 106 5.33 -8.74 -9.51
C ASP A 106 3.89 -8.51 -9.01
N THR A 107 3.35 -7.35 -9.38
CA THR A 107 1.98 -6.97 -9.02
C THR A 107 0.95 -8.00 -9.48
N GLU A 108 1.17 -8.60 -10.65
CA GLU A 108 0.28 -9.61 -11.22
C GLU A 108 0.21 -10.87 -10.35
N TYR A 109 1.33 -11.31 -9.78
CA TYR A 109 1.33 -12.39 -8.80
C TYR A 109 0.42 -12.09 -7.61
N TYR A 110 0.44 -10.88 -7.06
CA TYR A 110 -0.36 -10.53 -5.88
C TYR A 110 -1.83 -10.32 -6.20
N LEU A 111 -2.13 -9.68 -7.34
CA LEU A 111 -3.50 -9.58 -7.85
C LEU A 111 -4.11 -10.98 -8.06
N LYS A 112 -3.32 -11.92 -8.60
CA LYS A 112 -3.77 -13.31 -8.76
C LYS A 112 -3.88 -14.05 -7.43
N LYS A 113 -2.88 -13.92 -6.55
CA LYS A 113 -2.84 -14.62 -5.26
C LYS A 113 -3.96 -14.19 -4.32
N TYR A 114 -4.28 -12.90 -4.31
CA TYR A 114 -5.29 -12.31 -3.44
C TYR A 114 -6.46 -11.74 -4.26
N ALA A 115 -6.83 -12.42 -5.34
CA ALA A 115 -7.91 -11.98 -6.22
C ALA A 115 -9.22 -11.70 -5.46
N ALA A 116 -9.53 -12.49 -4.43
CA ALA A 116 -10.70 -12.30 -3.58
C ALA A 116 -10.67 -11.01 -2.74
N VAL A 117 -9.48 -10.42 -2.50
CA VAL A 117 -9.32 -9.14 -1.79
C VAL A 117 -9.42 -7.97 -2.77
N PHE A 118 -8.96 -8.17 -4.01
CA PHE A 118 -8.89 -7.14 -5.05
C PHE A 118 -9.92 -7.35 -6.16
N ASP A 119 -11.10 -7.88 -5.84
CA ASP A 119 -12.16 -8.14 -6.82
C ASP A 119 -13.03 -6.91 -7.13
N GLY A 120 -12.73 -5.77 -6.50
CA GLY A 120 -13.46 -4.51 -6.63
C GLY A 120 -14.87 -4.53 -6.01
N LYS A 121 -15.24 -5.61 -5.33
CA LYS A 121 -16.52 -5.73 -4.64
C LYS A 121 -16.43 -5.18 -3.23
N LEU A 122 -17.60 -4.97 -2.65
CA LEU A 122 -17.70 -4.59 -1.25
C LEU A 122 -17.43 -5.82 -0.37
N GLY A 123 -16.38 -5.77 0.44
CA GLY A 123 -16.10 -6.79 1.45
C GLY A 123 -17.01 -6.69 2.67
N LYS A 124 -17.16 -7.81 3.40
CA LYS A 124 -17.87 -7.87 4.67
C LYS A 124 -17.00 -8.61 5.69
N LEU A 125 -16.70 -7.97 6.82
CA LEU A 125 -16.06 -8.64 7.94
C LEU A 125 -17.09 -9.51 8.67
N PRO A 126 -16.73 -10.73 9.10
CA PRO A 126 -17.63 -11.57 9.87
C PRO A 126 -17.87 -10.97 11.26
N GLY A 127 -19.06 -11.22 11.81
CA GLY A 127 -19.46 -10.78 13.15
C GLY A 127 -20.29 -9.49 13.17
N THR A 128 -20.72 -9.12 14.38
CA THR A 128 -21.49 -7.91 14.67
C THR A 128 -20.68 -6.99 15.56
N VAL A 129 -20.71 -5.69 15.27
CA VAL A 129 -20.08 -4.66 16.10
C VAL A 129 -21.14 -4.06 17.01
N THR A 130 -20.88 -4.05 18.32
CA THR A 130 -21.70 -3.30 19.28
C THR A 130 -21.04 -1.94 19.51
N ILE A 131 -21.79 -0.87 19.26
CA ILE A 131 -21.32 0.50 19.52
C ILE A 131 -21.69 0.84 20.95
N HIS A 132 -20.69 0.99 21.83
CA HIS A 132 -20.92 1.42 23.20
C HIS A 132 -21.09 2.93 23.25
N ILE A 133 -22.17 3.37 23.89
CA ILE A 133 -22.48 4.79 24.13
C ILE A 133 -22.19 5.07 25.60
N ASN A 134 -21.76 6.30 25.92
CA ASN A 134 -21.64 6.74 27.31
C ASN A 134 -23.03 6.73 27.98
N ASP A 135 -23.13 6.19 29.19
CA ASP A 135 -24.39 6.11 29.95
C ASP A 135 -25.03 7.48 30.22
N ALA A 136 -24.24 8.56 30.22
CA ALA A 136 -24.74 9.93 30.35
C ALA A 136 -25.16 10.57 29.02
N ALA A 137 -25.08 9.86 27.89
CA ALA A 137 -25.44 10.41 26.58
C ALA A 137 -26.95 10.46 26.39
N GLU A 138 -27.46 11.62 26.00
CA GLU A 138 -28.87 11.82 25.70
C GLU A 138 -29.13 11.71 24.19
N PRO A 139 -30.25 11.07 23.78
CA PRO A 139 -30.63 10.97 22.39
C PRO A 139 -30.89 12.33 21.74
N VAL A 140 -30.49 12.47 20.48
CA VAL A 140 -30.68 13.70 19.69
C VAL A 140 -31.42 13.39 18.40
N VAL A 141 -32.56 14.07 18.21
CA VAL A 141 -33.34 14.06 16.97
C VAL A 141 -33.21 15.41 16.27
N LEU A 142 -32.51 15.42 15.14
CA LEU A 142 -32.37 16.61 14.30
C LEU A 142 -33.45 16.65 13.20
N PRO A 143 -33.97 17.84 12.83
CA PRO A 143 -34.93 17.97 11.74
C PRO A 143 -34.30 17.58 10.39
N ILE A 144 -35.12 17.12 9.45
CA ILE A 144 -34.67 16.69 8.13
C ILE A 144 -34.10 17.87 7.34
N ARG A 145 -32.91 17.69 6.75
CA ARG A 145 -32.31 18.65 5.81
C ARG A 145 -32.80 18.35 4.39
N LEU A 146 -33.26 19.38 3.68
CA LEU A 146 -33.64 19.25 2.27
C LEU A 146 -32.41 19.00 1.40
N ILE A 147 -32.52 18.01 0.51
CA ILE A 147 -31.49 17.72 -0.49
C ILE A 147 -31.72 18.65 -1.69
N PRO A 148 -30.70 19.39 -2.17
CA PRO A 148 -30.85 20.25 -3.34
C PRO A 148 -31.34 19.46 -4.56
N LEU A 149 -32.27 20.05 -5.31
CA LEU A 149 -32.91 19.40 -6.46
C LEU A 149 -31.88 18.87 -7.47
N ALA A 150 -30.82 19.63 -7.73
CA ALA A 150 -29.76 19.28 -8.68
C ALA A 150 -29.04 17.96 -8.35
N VAL A 151 -29.01 17.54 -7.08
CA VAL A 151 -28.33 16.28 -6.66
C VAL A 151 -29.32 15.22 -6.17
N GLY A 152 -30.63 15.52 -6.13
CA GLY A 152 -31.65 14.65 -5.53
C GLY A 152 -31.76 13.28 -6.20
N GLU A 153 -31.71 13.23 -7.53
CA GLU A 153 -31.77 11.97 -8.29
C GLU A 153 -30.52 11.11 -8.03
N GLU A 154 -29.33 11.72 -8.10
CA GLU A 154 -28.07 11.01 -7.85
C GLU A 154 -27.97 10.50 -6.41
N PHE A 155 -28.38 11.33 -5.46
CA PHE A 155 -28.46 10.98 -4.04
C PHE A 155 -29.36 9.76 -3.83
N SER A 156 -30.59 9.80 -4.35
CA SER A 156 -31.55 8.70 -4.22
C SER A 156 -31.04 7.40 -4.83
N ARG A 157 -30.42 7.48 -6.02
CA ARG A 157 -29.77 6.34 -6.69
C ARG A 157 -28.67 5.74 -5.84
N LYS A 158 -27.83 6.56 -5.20
CA LYS A 158 -26.74 6.09 -4.34
C LYS A 158 -27.26 5.41 -3.07
N VAL A 159 -28.25 6.01 -2.42
CA VAL A 159 -28.90 5.43 -1.23
C VAL A 159 -29.54 4.08 -1.57
N ASN A 160 -30.31 4.00 -2.65
CA ASN A 160 -30.92 2.74 -3.10
C ASN A 160 -29.86 1.68 -3.42
N ASN A 161 -28.75 2.05 -4.07
CA ASN A 161 -27.65 1.11 -4.32
C ASN A 161 -27.04 0.54 -3.02
N LEU A 162 -26.92 1.36 -1.98
CA LEU A 162 -26.40 0.93 -0.67
C LEU A 162 -27.40 0.03 0.07
N ILE A 163 -28.70 0.29 -0.06
CA ILE A 163 -29.76 -0.60 0.43
C ILE A 163 -29.69 -1.96 -0.27
N THR A 164 -29.62 -1.98 -1.60
CA THR A 164 -29.50 -3.23 -2.38
C THR A 164 -28.24 -4.03 -2.03
N LYS A 165 -27.15 -3.35 -1.67
CA LYS A 165 -25.90 -3.99 -1.23
C LYS A 165 -25.92 -4.47 0.23
N GLY A 166 -27.00 -4.20 0.98
CA GLY A 166 -27.10 -4.55 2.40
C GLY A 166 -26.18 -3.72 3.29
N VAL A 167 -25.79 -2.51 2.85
CA VAL A 167 -24.99 -1.57 3.65
C VAL A 167 -25.87 -0.69 4.51
N LEU A 168 -27.02 -0.28 3.96
CA LEU A 168 -28.05 0.47 4.65
C LEU A 168 -29.31 -0.37 4.73
N ASP A 169 -30.08 -0.16 5.79
CA ASP A 169 -31.41 -0.75 5.94
C ASP A 169 -32.42 0.33 6.26
N LYS A 170 -33.69 0.09 5.89
CA LYS A 170 -34.79 1.00 6.21
C LYS A 170 -35.24 0.78 7.63
N VAL A 171 -35.32 1.85 8.39
CA VAL A 171 -35.94 1.84 9.70
C VAL A 171 -37.41 2.24 9.54
N HIS A 172 -38.31 1.39 10.01
CA HIS A 172 -39.77 1.59 9.88
C HIS A 172 -40.40 2.25 11.10
N GLU A 173 -39.71 2.22 12.24
CA GLU A 173 -40.18 2.79 13.50
C GLU A 173 -39.38 4.06 13.86
N PRO A 174 -39.96 5.00 14.63
CA PRO A 174 -39.24 6.15 15.14
C PRO A 174 -38.01 5.73 15.97
N THR A 175 -36.92 6.47 15.83
CA THR A 175 -35.69 6.29 16.62
C THR A 175 -35.38 7.53 17.42
N ASP A 176 -34.83 7.34 18.62
CA ASP A 176 -34.42 8.45 19.49
C ASP A 176 -33.20 9.20 18.94
N TRP A 177 -32.47 8.58 18.01
CA TRP A 177 -31.30 9.16 17.35
C TRP A 177 -31.59 9.42 15.88
N VAL A 178 -31.57 10.69 15.47
CA VAL A 178 -31.72 11.10 14.06
C VAL A 178 -30.71 12.20 13.74
N THR A 179 -29.86 11.94 12.74
CA THR A 179 -28.87 12.91 12.26
C THR A 179 -29.18 13.34 10.82
N GLN A 180 -28.69 14.52 10.44
CA GLN A 180 -28.85 15.05 9.09
C GLN A 180 -27.84 14.44 8.12
N VAL A 181 -28.26 14.21 6.88
CA VAL A 181 -27.36 13.84 5.78
C VAL A 181 -26.81 15.10 5.11
N VAL A 182 -25.52 15.08 4.76
CA VAL A 182 -24.85 16.12 3.97
C VAL A 182 -24.31 15.51 2.69
N VAL A 183 -24.60 16.16 1.55
CA VAL A 183 -24.16 15.69 0.23
C VAL A 183 -22.93 16.49 -0.20
N GLY A 184 -21.82 15.79 -0.41
CA GLY A 184 -20.62 16.33 -1.02
C GLY A 184 -20.43 15.77 -2.42
N THR A 185 -20.26 16.64 -3.41
CA THR A 185 -19.90 16.24 -4.78
C THR A 185 -18.39 16.05 -4.89
N LYS A 186 -17.97 15.04 -5.66
CA LYS A 186 -16.56 14.84 -6.02
C LYS A 186 -16.39 15.16 -7.49
N SER A 187 -15.45 16.04 -7.82
CA SER A 187 -14.98 16.18 -9.19
C SER A 187 -14.22 14.91 -9.57
N LEU A 188 -14.54 14.33 -10.72
CA LEU A 188 -13.70 13.30 -11.31
C LEU A 188 -12.43 14.01 -11.81
N GLU A 189 -11.29 13.72 -11.22
CA GLU A 189 -10.01 14.07 -11.82
C GLU A 189 -9.85 13.22 -13.09
N ASN A 190 -9.71 13.90 -14.25
CA ASN A 190 -9.46 13.29 -15.55
C ASN A 190 -8.05 12.69 -15.65
#